data_AF-A0A955JUS1-F1
#
_entry.id   AF-A0A955JUS1-F1
#
_cell.length_a   1.000
_cell.length_b   1.000
_cell.length_c   1.000
_cell.angle_alpha   90.00
_cell.angle_beta   90.00
_cell.angle_gamma   90.00
#
_symmetry.space_group_name_H-M   'P 1'
#
loop_
_entity.id
_entity.type
_entity.pdbx_description
1 polymer ?
#
loop_
_entity_poly.entity_id
_entity_poly.type
_entity_poly.pdbx_seq_one_letter_code
_entity_poly.pdbx_strand_id
1 'polypeptide(L)'
;MATKAELWTQYRKIVAGIYEYWDVAGGTAVTDNMLEIIEDIQDSFAGGTHEASLASALATVRASLSSVVPQFRAAADPVVLELARVAYNSQAVAVDQALLDIYAAMEAASETVKYRNFTFGSVSYGGSNIGTGKCYRVTVDRNGHNIEGGYQNAGDLLIKCVLDRYQGRESGQEVFEITGNGNMPVDNLEWGDVPRGTTQITVADGKRNQLLTNPSFETNSGTGASLAFNGWVLDTPANYLATNTSGEYHREATNSGASYAIKFTADGTIYQSLARLSTALAINRPIIVVVRFKRLNSCDGTLTVTLGSQSEQVTLSAQTGWNDLVIGAGQKGWYDAYKQNDIRLTIDLASRTTGELLIDDIIFAFPTEYDRKYYLLTSGETDWITDDTASFSDSVANTGITQLVTAWLYARYFPHTSGTPTYADL
;
A
#
# COMPACT_ATOMS: atom_id res chain seq x y z
N MET A 1 -31.75 25.08 -12.34
CA MET A 1 -30.80 23.96 -12.20
C MET A 1 -29.67 24.49 -11.34
N ALA A 2 -29.26 23.76 -10.30
CA ALA A 2 -28.16 24.22 -9.44
C ALA A 2 -26.85 24.26 -10.25
N THR A 3 -26.03 25.27 -10.01
CA THR A 3 -24.70 25.42 -10.61
C THR A 3 -23.68 24.54 -9.88
N LYS A 4 -22.52 24.30 -10.52
CA LYS A 4 -21.38 23.61 -9.90
C LYS A 4 -20.97 24.26 -8.57
N ALA A 5 -20.92 25.59 -8.51
CA ALA A 5 -20.55 26.33 -7.31
C ALA A 5 -21.59 26.18 -6.18
N GLU A 6 -22.88 26.17 -6.52
CA GLU A 6 -23.96 25.93 -5.56
C GLU A 6 -23.92 24.51 -4.99
N LEU A 7 -23.69 23.50 -5.84
CA LEU A 7 -23.60 22.09 -5.41
C LEU A 7 -22.39 21.83 -4.52
N TRP A 8 -21.21 22.39 -4.86
CA TRP A 8 -20.05 22.34 -3.97
C TRP A 8 -20.29 23.08 -2.65
N THR A 9 -21.02 24.19 -2.67
CA THR A 9 -21.39 24.90 -1.44
C THR A 9 -22.36 24.08 -0.58
N GLN A 10 -23.33 23.40 -1.19
CA GLN A 10 -24.24 22.49 -0.48
C GLN A 10 -23.47 21.31 0.14
N TYR A 11 -22.61 20.66 -0.64
CA TYR A 11 -21.79 19.55 -0.16
C TYR A 11 -20.92 19.97 1.03
N ARG A 12 -20.19 21.08 0.91
CA ARG A 12 -19.33 21.59 2.00
C ARG A 12 -20.13 21.98 3.25
N LYS A 13 -21.34 22.50 3.12
CA LYS A 13 -22.21 22.79 4.29
C LYS A 13 -22.66 21.52 5.00
N ILE A 14 -23.00 20.48 4.24
CA ILE A 14 -23.35 19.17 4.82
C ILE A 14 -22.13 18.60 5.54
N VAL A 15 -20.97 18.62 4.89
CA VAL A 15 -19.69 18.17 5.47
C VAL A 15 -19.35 18.96 6.75
N ALA A 16 -19.50 20.29 6.74
CA ALA A 16 -19.26 21.11 7.92
C ALA A 16 -20.21 20.75 9.07
N GLY A 17 -21.51 20.58 8.81
CA GLY A 17 -22.46 20.17 9.85
C GLY A 17 -22.18 18.77 10.41
N ILE A 18 -21.69 17.85 9.57
CA ILE A 18 -21.22 16.52 10.00
C ILE A 18 -20.02 16.64 10.92
N TYR A 19 -19.04 17.45 10.53
CA TYR A 19 -17.83 17.67 11.31
C TYR A 19 -18.14 18.34 12.66
N GLU A 20 -18.97 19.38 12.68
CA GLU A 20 -19.42 20.04 13.91
C GLU A 20 -20.18 19.08 14.83
N TYR A 21 -21.05 18.24 14.28
CA TYR A 21 -21.74 17.21 15.06
C TYR A 21 -20.74 16.22 15.68
N TRP A 22 -19.81 15.71 14.87
CA TRP A 22 -18.79 14.80 15.34
C TRP A 22 -17.92 15.41 16.44
N ASP A 23 -17.48 16.65 16.26
CA ASP A 23 -16.63 17.37 17.22
C ASP A 23 -17.29 17.49 18.60
N VAL A 24 -18.60 17.73 18.64
CA VAL A 24 -19.38 17.78 19.89
C VAL A 24 -19.70 16.38 20.42
N ALA A 25 -19.97 15.41 19.55
CA ALA A 25 -20.48 14.11 19.95
C ALA A 25 -19.37 13.13 20.41
N GLY A 26 -18.17 13.19 19.81
CA GLY A 26 -17.10 12.22 20.08
C GLY A 26 -15.74 12.57 19.47
N GLY A 27 -15.56 13.81 19.01
CA GLY A 27 -14.34 14.22 18.34
C GLY A 27 -13.20 14.56 19.29
N THR A 28 -11.98 14.39 18.81
CA THR A 28 -10.75 14.62 19.60
C THR A 28 -10.34 16.09 19.68
N ALA A 29 -11.11 17.01 19.08
CA ALA A 29 -10.76 18.43 19.00
C ALA A 29 -11.31 19.25 20.18
N VAL A 30 -12.28 18.70 20.94
CA VAL A 30 -12.90 19.34 22.10
C VAL A 30 -12.75 18.43 23.32
N THR A 31 -12.14 18.95 24.39
CA THR A 31 -12.17 18.33 25.72
C THR A 31 -13.60 18.37 26.27
N ASP A 32 -14.06 17.29 26.88
CA ASP A 32 -15.42 17.09 27.41
C ASP A 32 -16.48 16.93 26.31
N ASN A 33 -16.15 16.22 25.22
CA ASN A 33 -17.17 15.82 24.25
C ASN A 33 -18.19 14.85 24.89
N MET A 34 -19.33 14.64 24.22
CA MET A 34 -20.41 13.83 24.80
C MET A 34 -20.00 12.39 25.13
N LEU A 35 -19.05 11.80 24.39
CA LEU A 35 -18.52 10.48 24.71
C LEU A 35 -17.65 10.49 25.96
N GLU A 36 -16.72 11.44 26.08
CA GLU A 36 -15.88 11.59 27.26
C GLU A 36 -16.74 11.77 28.53
N ILE A 37 -17.80 12.59 28.45
CA ILE A 37 -18.77 12.76 29.55
C ILE A 37 -19.47 11.43 29.88
N ILE A 38 -19.85 10.64 28.87
CA ILE A 38 -20.48 9.33 29.08
C ILE A 38 -19.53 8.38 29.80
N GLU A 39 -18.27 8.33 29.36
CA GLU A 39 -17.22 7.47 29.94
C GLU A 39 -16.89 7.87 31.37
N ASP A 40 -16.72 9.17 31.64
CA ASP A 40 -16.50 9.71 32.98
C ASP A 40 -17.65 9.36 33.95
N ILE A 41 -18.89 9.47 33.48
CA ILE A 41 -20.06 9.08 34.27
C ILE A 41 -20.03 7.56 34.54
N GLN A 42 -19.72 6.75 33.53
CA GLN A 42 -19.66 5.29 33.68
C GLN A 42 -18.60 4.88 34.70
N ASP A 43 -17.40 5.44 34.60
CA ASP A 43 -16.27 5.15 35.50
C ASP A 43 -16.54 5.60 36.93
N SER A 44 -17.21 6.75 37.12
CA SER A 44 -17.56 7.26 38.45
C SER A 44 -18.53 6.35 39.23
N PHE A 45 -19.26 5.46 38.54
CA PHE A 45 -20.22 4.52 39.12
C PHE A 45 -19.73 3.07 39.18
N ALA A 46 -18.49 2.78 38.78
CA ALA A 46 -17.92 1.44 38.81
C ALA A 46 -17.95 0.83 40.23
N GLY A 47 -18.52 -0.37 40.37
CA GLY A 47 -18.70 -1.08 41.64
C GLY A 47 -19.94 -0.64 42.44
N GLY A 48 -20.80 0.21 41.88
CA GLY A 48 -22.01 0.72 42.53
C GLY A 48 -23.25 -0.15 42.33
N THR A 49 -24.24 -0.04 43.24
CA THR A 49 -25.51 -0.80 43.19
C THR A 49 -26.34 -0.55 41.92
N HIS A 50 -26.12 0.57 41.22
CA HIS A 50 -26.86 0.96 40.01
C HIS A 50 -26.02 0.91 38.72
N GLU A 51 -24.78 0.41 38.79
CA GLU A 51 -23.84 0.38 37.67
C GLU A 51 -24.46 -0.20 36.39
N ALA A 52 -25.08 -1.38 36.47
CA ALA A 52 -25.67 -2.04 35.31
C ALA A 52 -26.83 -1.25 34.67
N SER A 53 -27.64 -0.56 35.47
CA SER A 53 -28.75 0.25 34.94
C SER A 53 -28.24 1.53 34.27
N LEU A 54 -27.23 2.17 34.86
CA LEU A 54 -26.57 3.33 34.28
C LEU A 54 -25.84 2.97 32.98
N ALA A 55 -25.06 1.90 32.97
CA ALA A 55 -24.36 1.42 31.78
C ALA A 55 -25.32 1.16 30.62
N SER A 56 -26.49 0.54 30.87
CA SER A 56 -27.51 0.33 29.84
C SER A 56 -28.12 1.64 29.31
N ALA A 57 -28.32 2.63 30.18
CA ALA A 57 -28.85 3.94 29.77
C ALA A 57 -27.82 4.71 28.94
N LEU A 58 -26.56 4.73 29.37
CA LEU A 58 -25.45 5.37 28.66
C LEU A 58 -25.18 4.72 27.30
N ALA A 59 -25.24 3.38 27.21
CA ALA A 59 -25.18 2.67 25.94
C ALA A 59 -26.29 3.10 24.96
N THR A 60 -27.48 3.42 25.46
CA THR A 60 -28.60 3.94 24.64
C THR A 60 -28.32 5.36 24.14
N VAL A 61 -27.70 6.22 24.96
CA VAL A 61 -27.29 7.57 24.56
C VAL A 61 -26.21 7.48 23.47
N ARG A 62 -25.16 6.67 23.68
CA ARG A 62 -24.10 6.44 22.67
C ARG A 62 -24.68 5.90 21.36
N ALA A 63 -25.58 4.92 21.42
CA ALA A 63 -26.24 4.39 20.23
C ALA A 63 -27.06 5.47 19.50
N SER A 64 -27.76 6.34 20.23
CA SER A 64 -28.53 7.44 19.66
C SER A 64 -27.63 8.44 18.95
N LEU A 65 -26.50 8.83 19.59
CA LEU A 65 -25.50 9.70 18.99
C LEU A 65 -24.89 9.07 17.72
N SER A 66 -24.52 7.79 17.77
CA SER A 66 -23.89 7.10 16.64
C SER A 66 -24.85 6.94 15.46
N SER A 67 -26.16 6.91 15.72
CA SER A 67 -27.21 6.79 14.68
C SER A 67 -27.42 8.03 13.82
N VAL A 68 -26.89 9.20 14.22
CA VAL A 68 -27.08 10.47 13.49
C VAL A 68 -26.19 10.54 12.24
N VAL A 69 -24.97 9.99 12.29
CA VAL A 69 -24.02 10.06 11.18
C VAL A 69 -24.54 9.37 9.90
N PRO A 70 -25.14 8.17 9.94
CA PRO A 70 -25.75 7.57 8.76
C PRO A 70 -26.86 8.44 8.13
N GLN A 71 -27.57 9.24 8.94
CA GLN A 71 -28.59 10.16 8.43
C GLN A 71 -27.97 11.31 7.65
N PHE A 72 -26.83 11.82 8.12
CA PHE A 72 -26.08 12.81 7.37
C PHE A 72 -25.53 12.26 6.05
N ARG A 73 -25.05 11.02 6.03
CA ARG A 73 -24.68 10.35 4.78
C ARG A 73 -25.86 10.30 3.81
N ALA A 74 -27.04 9.89 4.29
CA ALA A 74 -28.25 9.87 3.47
C ALA A 74 -28.64 11.27 2.94
N ALA A 75 -28.29 12.34 3.64
CA ALA A 75 -28.48 13.72 3.16
C ALA A 75 -27.38 14.16 2.16
N ALA A 76 -26.16 13.66 2.30
CA ALA A 76 -25.04 13.95 1.41
C ALA A 76 -25.16 13.22 0.05
N ASP A 77 -25.64 11.97 0.05
CA ASP A 77 -25.71 11.11 -1.13
C ASP A 77 -26.41 11.78 -2.34
N PRO A 78 -27.61 12.40 -2.22
CA PRO A 78 -28.25 13.09 -3.34
C PRO A 78 -27.44 14.27 -3.88
N VAL A 79 -26.74 15.00 -2.99
CA VAL A 79 -25.89 16.13 -3.39
C VAL A 79 -24.66 15.63 -4.15
N VAL A 80 -24.06 14.52 -3.72
CA VAL A 80 -22.92 13.90 -4.43
C VAL A 80 -23.34 13.41 -5.82
N LEU A 81 -24.50 12.73 -5.93
CA LEU A 81 -25.03 12.28 -7.21
C LEU A 81 -25.34 13.45 -8.15
N GLU A 82 -25.98 14.50 -7.65
CA GLU A 82 -26.30 15.69 -8.44
C GLU A 82 -25.03 16.48 -8.81
N LEU A 83 -24.04 16.56 -7.92
CA LEU A 83 -22.72 17.14 -8.20
C LEU A 83 -22.04 16.38 -9.34
N ALA A 84 -21.97 15.05 -9.27
CA ALA A 84 -21.38 14.24 -10.32
C ALA A 84 -22.11 14.45 -11.66
N ARG A 85 -23.45 14.46 -11.65
CA ARG A 85 -24.28 14.62 -12.84
C ARG A 85 -24.16 16.01 -13.48
N VAL A 86 -24.30 17.07 -12.69
CA VAL A 86 -24.41 18.44 -13.20
C VAL A 86 -23.05 19.12 -13.36
N ALA A 87 -22.14 18.92 -12.40
CA ALA A 87 -20.83 19.58 -12.45
C ALA A 87 -19.79 18.81 -13.25
N TYR A 88 -19.96 17.50 -13.39
CA TYR A 88 -18.94 16.60 -13.96
C TYR A 88 -19.50 15.64 -15.04
N ASN A 89 -20.75 15.83 -15.47
CA ASN A 89 -21.40 15.08 -16.54
C ASN A 89 -21.41 13.54 -16.36
N SER A 90 -21.34 13.08 -15.12
CA SER A 90 -21.41 11.66 -14.78
C SER A 90 -22.81 11.08 -15.04
N GLN A 91 -22.85 9.80 -15.41
CA GLN A 91 -24.08 8.99 -15.50
C GLN A 91 -24.18 8.00 -14.33
N ALA A 92 -23.35 8.15 -13.29
CA ALA A 92 -23.35 7.29 -12.14
C ALA A 92 -24.68 7.38 -11.39
N VAL A 93 -25.26 6.22 -11.11
CA VAL A 93 -26.46 6.09 -10.26
C VAL A 93 -26.12 5.68 -8.83
N ALA A 94 -24.86 5.30 -8.58
CA ALA A 94 -24.34 4.92 -7.28
C ALA A 94 -23.28 5.94 -6.83
N VAL A 95 -23.31 6.29 -5.54
CA VAL A 95 -22.42 7.30 -4.94
C VAL A 95 -20.95 6.94 -5.10
N ASP A 96 -20.60 5.65 -4.99
CA ASP A 96 -19.20 5.22 -5.13
C ASP A 96 -18.64 5.54 -6.53
N GLN A 97 -19.40 5.21 -7.58
CA GLN A 97 -19.01 5.55 -8.95
C GLN A 97 -19.05 7.07 -9.19
N ALA A 98 -20.03 7.76 -8.61
CA ALA A 98 -20.14 9.21 -8.71
C ALA A 98 -18.90 9.92 -8.12
N LEU A 99 -18.38 9.46 -6.98
CA LEU A 99 -17.16 9.99 -6.37
C LEU A 99 -15.92 9.72 -7.23
N LEU A 100 -15.81 8.55 -7.85
CA LEU A 100 -14.73 8.24 -8.79
C LEU A 100 -14.77 9.14 -10.04
N ASP A 101 -15.98 9.41 -10.56
CA ASP A 101 -16.17 10.29 -11.71
C ASP A 101 -15.87 11.76 -11.36
N ILE A 102 -16.32 12.22 -10.17
CA ILE A 102 -15.97 13.54 -9.64
C ILE A 102 -14.45 13.66 -9.50
N TYR A 103 -13.79 12.68 -8.88
CA TYR A 103 -12.33 12.66 -8.75
C TYR A 103 -11.67 12.82 -10.12
N ALA A 104 -12.02 11.96 -11.08
CA ALA A 104 -11.37 11.94 -12.39
C ALA A 104 -11.55 13.26 -13.15
N ALA A 105 -12.73 13.86 -13.03
CA ALA A 105 -13.02 15.14 -13.67
C ALA A 105 -12.38 16.34 -12.95
N MET A 106 -12.26 16.29 -11.62
CA MET A 106 -11.46 17.26 -10.85
C MET A 106 -10.00 17.21 -11.26
N GLU A 107 -9.41 16.01 -11.35
CA GLU A 107 -8.02 15.83 -11.78
C GLU A 107 -7.80 16.41 -13.18
N ALA A 108 -8.70 16.09 -14.13
CA ALA A 108 -8.64 16.63 -15.49
C ALA A 108 -8.78 18.17 -15.55
N ALA A 109 -9.50 18.76 -14.60
CA ALA A 109 -9.69 20.21 -14.47
C ALA A 109 -8.66 20.88 -13.54
N SER A 110 -7.71 20.12 -12.98
CA SER A 110 -6.77 20.58 -11.94
C SER A 110 -7.46 21.23 -10.73
N GLU A 111 -8.63 20.73 -10.36
CA GLU A 111 -9.40 21.18 -9.20
C GLU A 111 -9.02 20.40 -7.96
N THR A 112 -8.92 21.08 -6.82
CA THR A 112 -8.47 20.45 -5.57
C THR A 112 -9.30 20.86 -4.35
N VAL A 113 -9.36 19.98 -3.36
CA VAL A 113 -9.78 20.29 -1.98
C VAL A 113 -8.58 20.44 -1.06
N LYS A 114 -8.80 20.86 0.18
CA LYS A 114 -7.73 20.99 1.18
C LYS A 114 -7.25 19.61 1.64
N TYR A 115 -5.93 19.43 1.66
CA TYR A 115 -5.26 18.23 2.17
C TYR A 115 -5.51 17.99 3.66
N ARG A 116 -5.66 16.73 4.12
CA ARG A 116 -5.83 16.43 5.57
C ARG A 116 -4.54 16.57 6.37
N ASN A 117 -3.41 16.78 5.69
CA ASN A 117 -2.07 16.78 6.29
C ASN A 117 -1.65 15.39 6.80
N PHE A 118 -1.90 14.35 6.00
CA PHE A 118 -1.46 12.99 6.28
C PHE A 118 0.08 12.87 6.21
N THR A 119 0.69 12.09 7.08
CA THR A 119 2.11 11.75 7.07
C THR A 119 2.24 10.25 7.25
N PHE A 120 2.91 9.60 6.31
CA PHE A 120 3.15 8.17 6.37
C PHE A 120 4.46 7.89 7.10
N GLY A 121 4.38 7.10 8.17
CA GLY A 121 5.56 6.70 8.94
C GLY A 121 6.43 5.69 8.18
N SER A 122 7.69 5.56 8.57
CA SER A 122 8.55 4.47 8.08
C SER A 122 8.19 3.14 8.75
N VAL A 123 8.44 2.04 8.06
CA VAL A 123 8.34 0.70 8.66
C VAL A 123 9.48 0.51 9.67
N SER A 124 9.11 0.08 10.87
CA SER A 124 9.99 -0.38 11.95
C SER A 124 9.88 -1.90 12.07
N TYR A 125 10.99 -2.56 12.39
CA TYR A 125 11.02 -4.02 12.60
C TYR A 125 11.30 -4.32 14.07
N GLY A 126 10.67 -5.37 14.60
CA GLY A 126 10.91 -5.82 15.97
C GLY A 126 12.40 -6.14 16.21
N GLY A 127 12.93 -5.71 17.35
CA GLY A 127 14.35 -5.89 17.68
C GLY A 127 14.80 -7.34 17.89
N SER A 128 13.84 -8.26 18.02
CA SER A 128 14.09 -9.71 18.15
C SER A 128 13.72 -10.50 16.90
N ASN A 129 13.45 -9.82 15.78
CA ASN A 129 13.11 -10.51 14.54
C ASN A 129 14.28 -11.38 14.06
N ILE A 130 13.96 -12.58 13.56
CA ILE A 130 14.95 -13.45 12.88
C ILE A 130 14.89 -13.25 11.37
N GLY A 131 13.69 -13.11 10.80
CA GLY A 131 13.50 -12.90 9.38
C GLY A 131 14.10 -11.58 8.89
N THR A 132 14.63 -11.61 7.68
CA THR A 132 15.26 -10.45 7.03
C THR A 132 14.45 -9.90 5.85
N GLY A 133 13.20 -10.32 5.73
CA GLY A 133 12.30 -9.81 4.71
C GLY A 133 11.93 -8.35 4.92
N LYS A 134 11.15 -7.80 3.99
CA LYS A 134 10.74 -6.37 4.05
C LYS A 134 9.27 -6.16 3.80
N CYS A 135 8.71 -5.14 4.45
CA CYS A 135 7.39 -4.60 4.17
C CYS A 135 7.50 -3.34 3.30
N TYR A 136 6.85 -3.36 2.14
CA TYR A 136 6.64 -2.20 1.29
C TYR A 136 5.20 -1.75 1.39
N ARG A 137 4.98 -0.45 1.23
CA ARG A 137 3.64 0.12 1.11
C ARG A 137 3.52 1.01 -0.10
N VAL A 138 2.30 1.12 -0.63
CA VAL A 138 1.93 2.15 -1.61
C VAL A 138 1.08 3.19 -0.89
N THR A 139 1.59 4.42 -0.83
CA THR A 139 0.95 5.55 -0.14
C THR A 139 0.46 6.64 -1.09
N VAL A 140 0.75 6.49 -2.38
CA VAL A 140 0.42 7.45 -3.42
C VAL A 140 -0.42 6.76 -4.48
N ASP A 141 -1.46 7.43 -4.95
CA ASP A 141 -2.36 6.91 -5.97
C ASP A 141 -1.82 7.09 -7.40
N ARG A 142 -2.63 6.68 -8.37
CA ARG A 142 -2.27 6.73 -9.80
C ARG A 142 -2.00 8.15 -10.31
N ASN A 143 -2.54 9.17 -9.67
CA ASN A 143 -2.43 10.57 -10.08
C ASN A 143 -1.38 11.33 -9.26
N GLY A 144 -0.70 10.67 -8.32
CA GLY A 144 0.37 11.30 -7.55
C GLY A 144 -0.12 11.94 -6.24
N HIS A 145 -1.38 11.75 -5.88
CA HIS A 145 -1.93 12.23 -4.60
C HIS A 145 -1.71 11.20 -3.50
N ASN A 146 -1.55 11.65 -2.25
CA ASN A 146 -1.47 10.75 -1.11
C ASN A 146 -2.80 10.01 -0.92
N ILE A 147 -2.75 8.73 -0.58
CA ILE A 147 -3.96 7.93 -0.35
C ILE A 147 -4.55 8.30 1.01
N GLU A 148 -5.63 9.09 0.99
CA GLU A 148 -6.29 9.62 2.19
C GLU A 148 -7.66 8.97 2.47
N GLY A 149 -8.04 7.95 1.71
CA GLY A 149 -9.32 7.24 1.89
C GLY A 149 -9.33 6.26 3.08
N GLY A 150 -8.17 6.00 3.67
CA GLY A 150 -8.02 5.15 4.85
C GLY A 150 -8.16 5.93 6.16
N TYR A 151 -8.26 5.17 7.24
CA TYR A 151 -8.24 5.71 8.58
C TYR A 151 -6.83 6.21 8.96
N GLN A 152 -6.77 7.13 9.94
CA GLN A 152 -5.50 7.52 10.55
C GLN A 152 -5.00 6.36 11.39
N ASN A 153 -3.87 5.73 11.04
CA ASN A 153 -3.28 4.76 11.96
C ASN A 153 -2.56 5.55 13.07
N ALA A 154 -3.35 6.24 13.91
CA ALA A 154 -2.93 6.85 15.15
C ALA A 154 -2.66 5.72 16.14
N GLY A 155 -1.53 5.04 15.93
CA GLY A 155 -1.15 3.80 16.60
C GLY A 155 -0.36 2.89 15.66
N ASP A 156 0.52 2.07 16.22
CA ASP A 156 1.33 1.12 15.46
C ASP A 156 0.42 0.08 14.78
N LEU A 157 0.21 0.22 13.47
CA LEU A 157 -0.29 -0.90 12.67
C LEU A 157 0.74 -2.01 12.82
N LEU A 158 0.31 -3.15 13.36
CA LEU A 158 1.19 -4.27 13.68
C LEU A 158 1.00 -5.35 12.63
N ILE A 159 2.09 -5.75 12.00
CA ILE A 159 2.16 -6.86 11.06
C ILE A 159 2.95 -7.95 11.76
N LYS A 160 2.29 -9.05 12.13
CA LYS A 160 2.89 -10.13 12.93
C LYS A 160 2.89 -11.44 12.16
N CYS A 161 4.01 -12.15 12.14
CA CYS A 161 4.09 -13.49 11.58
C CYS A 161 3.30 -14.45 12.46
N VAL A 162 2.27 -15.09 11.90
CA VAL A 162 1.37 -16.02 12.59
C VAL A 162 1.49 -17.46 12.09
N LEU A 163 2.01 -17.67 10.88
CA LEU A 163 2.33 -18.98 10.34
C LEU A 163 3.67 -18.96 9.63
N ASP A 164 4.60 -19.79 10.08
CA ASP A 164 5.94 -19.94 9.50
C ASP A 164 6.24 -21.36 9.01
N ARG A 165 7.50 -21.60 8.62
CA ARG A 165 7.97 -22.89 8.14
C ARG A 165 7.89 -24.03 9.17
N TYR A 166 7.98 -23.71 10.45
CA TYR A 166 7.87 -24.68 11.55
C TYR A 166 6.42 -24.99 11.91
N GLN A 167 5.48 -24.19 11.41
CA GLN A 167 4.04 -24.35 11.56
C GLN A 167 3.35 -24.85 10.28
N GLY A 168 4.13 -25.42 9.35
CA GLY A 168 3.61 -26.07 8.14
C GLY A 168 3.46 -25.16 6.93
N ARG A 169 4.03 -23.94 6.96
CA ARG A 169 4.28 -23.18 5.72
C ARG A 169 5.58 -23.62 5.08
N GLU A 170 5.75 -23.22 3.84
CA GLU A 170 7.04 -23.38 3.17
C GLU A 170 7.88 -22.13 3.37
N SER A 171 9.20 -22.29 3.29
CA SER A 171 10.15 -21.18 3.36
C SER A 171 9.77 -20.09 2.34
N GLY A 172 9.61 -18.85 2.81
CA GLY A 172 9.21 -17.68 1.99
C GLY A 172 7.71 -17.57 1.71
N GLN A 173 6.91 -18.41 2.37
CA GLN A 173 5.45 -18.39 2.31
C GLN A 173 4.83 -18.17 3.69
N GLU A 174 5.54 -17.44 4.54
CA GLU A 174 5.04 -17.10 5.86
C GLU A 174 3.77 -16.25 5.73
N VAL A 175 2.85 -16.44 6.67
CA VAL A 175 1.61 -15.67 6.73
C VAL A 175 1.69 -14.73 7.89
N PHE A 176 1.44 -13.47 7.59
CA PHE A 176 1.34 -12.41 8.58
C PHE A 176 -0.10 -12.01 8.76
N GLU A 177 -0.45 -11.71 10.00
CA GLU A 177 -1.65 -11.00 10.36
C GLU A 177 -1.32 -9.51 10.45
N ILE A 178 -2.04 -8.70 9.68
CA ILE A 178 -2.05 -7.25 9.81
C ILE A 178 -3.18 -6.89 10.76
N THR A 179 -2.81 -6.25 11.87
CA THR A 179 -3.73 -5.77 12.90
C THR A 179 -3.64 -4.25 12.96
N GLY A 180 -4.78 -3.60 12.83
CA GLY A 180 -4.89 -2.14 12.86
C GLY A 180 -6.36 -1.73 12.86
N ASN A 181 -6.67 -0.49 12.49
CA ASN A 181 -8.04 0.02 12.56
C ASN A 181 -8.97 -0.50 11.45
N GLY A 182 -8.53 -1.49 10.67
CA GLY A 182 -9.33 -2.17 9.66
C GLY A 182 -9.67 -1.28 8.46
N ASN A 183 -10.62 -1.75 7.64
CA ASN A 183 -11.37 -0.83 6.80
C ASN A 183 -12.21 0.05 7.74
N MET A 184 -12.17 1.37 7.54
CA MET A 184 -12.88 2.42 8.28
C MET A 184 -14.05 1.89 9.14
N PRO A 185 -13.98 2.07 10.47
CA PRO A 185 -14.77 1.28 11.39
C PRO A 185 -16.23 1.74 11.55
N VAL A 186 -17.00 0.89 12.24
CA VAL A 186 -18.47 0.90 12.36
C VAL A 186 -18.98 1.85 13.44
N ASP A 187 -18.14 2.30 14.39
CA ASP A 187 -18.56 3.33 15.34
C ASP A 187 -18.40 4.73 14.71
N ASN A 188 -19.52 5.41 14.55
CA ASN A 188 -19.58 6.72 13.94
C ASN A 188 -19.18 7.86 14.89
N LEU A 189 -18.81 7.59 16.14
CA LEU A 189 -18.46 8.66 17.09
C LEU A 189 -16.97 8.71 17.39
N GLU A 190 -16.33 7.56 17.58
CA GLU A 190 -14.90 7.49 17.86
C GLU A 190 -14.09 7.34 16.59
N TRP A 191 -13.28 8.36 16.31
CA TRP A 191 -12.16 8.20 15.41
C TRP A 191 -10.95 7.77 16.27
N GLY A 192 -10.82 6.48 16.58
CA GLY A 192 -9.57 5.94 17.13
C GLY A 192 -9.69 4.62 17.88
N ASP A 193 -10.77 4.44 18.63
CA ASP A 193 -10.92 3.34 19.60
C ASP A 193 -11.77 2.18 19.09
N VAL A 194 -11.61 1.90 17.81
CA VAL A 194 -12.55 1.08 17.07
C VAL A 194 -11.98 -0.33 16.91
N PRO A 195 -12.83 -1.38 16.83
CA PRO A 195 -12.35 -2.75 16.90
C PRO A 195 -11.29 -3.00 15.83
N ARG A 196 -10.13 -3.47 16.28
CA ARG A 196 -9.01 -3.76 15.39
C ARG A 196 -9.48 -4.76 14.33
N GLY A 197 -9.44 -4.34 13.08
CA GLY A 197 -9.55 -5.26 11.96
C GLY A 197 -8.33 -6.14 11.91
N THR A 198 -8.51 -7.36 11.38
CA THR A 198 -7.40 -8.21 11.00
C THR A 198 -7.55 -8.61 9.54
N THR A 199 -6.43 -8.65 8.82
CA THR A 199 -6.34 -9.35 7.53
C THR A 199 -5.08 -10.18 7.51
N GLN A 200 -5.08 -11.22 6.68
CA GLN A 200 -3.89 -12.01 6.44
C GLN A 200 -3.24 -11.61 5.12
N ILE A 201 -1.91 -11.52 5.14
CA ILE A 201 -1.07 -11.33 3.97
C ILE A 201 -0.04 -12.46 3.94
N THR A 202 0.11 -13.08 2.78
CA THR A 202 1.19 -14.04 2.55
C THR A 202 2.40 -13.31 2.01
N VAL A 203 3.58 -13.66 2.52
CA VAL A 203 4.85 -13.20 1.99
C VAL A 203 4.97 -13.52 0.51
N ALA A 204 5.46 -12.56 -0.26
CA ALA A 204 5.84 -12.76 -1.65
C ALA A 204 7.31 -13.17 -1.75
N ASP A 205 7.58 -14.17 -2.58
CA ASP A 205 8.93 -14.57 -2.99
C ASP A 205 8.98 -14.71 -4.51
N GLY A 206 10.16 -14.59 -5.12
CA GLY A 206 10.33 -14.79 -6.56
C GLY A 206 9.92 -16.20 -7.00
N LYS A 207 10.05 -17.19 -6.14
CA LYS A 207 9.83 -18.59 -6.55
C LYS A 207 8.36 -18.90 -6.84
N ARG A 208 7.39 -18.15 -6.28
CA ARG A 208 5.96 -18.49 -6.30
C ARG A 208 5.04 -17.27 -6.33
N ASN A 209 3.81 -17.44 -6.85
CA ASN A 209 2.77 -16.39 -6.92
C ASN A 209 3.18 -15.15 -7.70
N GLN A 210 3.85 -15.35 -8.83
CA GLN A 210 4.50 -14.27 -9.55
C GLN A 210 3.92 -14.13 -10.94
N LEU A 211 3.82 -12.88 -11.39
CA LEU A 211 3.60 -12.60 -12.80
C LEU A 211 4.80 -13.07 -13.63
N LEU A 212 5.98 -13.27 -13.04
CA LEU A 212 7.18 -13.67 -13.78
C LEU A 212 7.36 -15.18 -13.86
N THR A 213 7.98 -15.64 -14.96
CA THR A 213 8.49 -17.01 -15.09
C THR A 213 9.94 -17.07 -14.61
N ASN A 214 10.25 -18.03 -13.73
CA ASN A 214 11.60 -18.35 -13.25
C ASN A 214 12.41 -17.12 -12.75
N PRO A 215 11.86 -16.27 -11.86
CA PRO A 215 12.52 -15.04 -11.43
C PRO A 215 13.66 -15.25 -10.41
N SER A 216 13.86 -16.48 -9.91
CA SER A 216 15.05 -16.90 -9.15
C SER A 216 16.00 -17.78 -9.97
N PHE A 217 15.86 -17.83 -11.29
CA PHE A 217 16.84 -18.45 -12.22
C PHE A 217 17.15 -19.96 -12.04
N GLU A 218 16.37 -20.66 -11.20
CA GLU A 218 16.54 -22.08 -10.87
C GLU A 218 16.45 -23.01 -12.09
N THR A 219 15.68 -22.61 -13.11
CA THR A 219 15.58 -23.36 -14.37
C THR A 219 16.49 -22.74 -15.43
N ASN A 220 17.69 -23.30 -15.59
CA ASN A 220 18.66 -22.86 -16.59
C ASN A 220 19.28 -24.03 -17.36
N SER A 221 19.92 -23.73 -18.48
CA SER A 221 20.59 -24.72 -19.34
C SER A 221 21.74 -24.09 -20.12
N GLY A 222 22.66 -24.93 -20.61
CA GLY A 222 23.82 -24.48 -21.38
C GLY A 222 24.89 -23.79 -20.51
N THR A 223 25.95 -23.34 -21.16
CA THR A 223 27.04 -22.56 -20.56
C THR A 223 27.62 -21.56 -21.56
N GLY A 224 28.27 -20.51 -21.05
CA GLY A 224 28.90 -19.47 -21.87
C GLY A 224 27.91 -18.87 -22.89
N ALA A 225 28.29 -18.88 -24.18
CA ALA A 225 27.45 -18.34 -25.25
C ALA A 225 26.12 -19.09 -25.48
N SER A 226 25.92 -20.27 -24.88
CA SER A 226 24.68 -21.05 -24.98
C SER A 226 23.80 -20.97 -23.72
N LEU A 227 24.21 -20.18 -22.72
CA LEU A 227 23.47 -20.06 -21.47
C LEU A 227 22.06 -19.52 -21.72
N ALA A 228 21.07 -20.17 -21.13
CA ALA A 228 19.68 -19.74 -21.17
C ALA A 228 19.01 -19.95 -19.81
N PHE A 229 18.22 -18.95 -19.39
CA PHE A 229 17.32 -19.05 -18.26
C PHE A 229 15.89 -19.13 -18.78
N ASN A 230 15.13 -20.13 -18.35
CA ASN A 230 13.77 -20.32 -18.84
C ASN A 230 12.93 -19.04 -18.62
N GLY A 231 12.20 -18.60 -19.64
CA GLY A 231 11.36 -17.40 -19.58
C GLY A 231 12.10 -16.05 -19.68
N TRP A 232 13.43 -16.02 -19.65
CA TRP A 232 14.21 -14.78 -19.75
C TRP A 232 14.96 -14.70 -21.07
N VAL A 233 15.02 -13.49 -21.62
CA VAL A 233 15.88 -13.19 -22.77
C VAL A 233 17.13 -12.49 -22.27
N LEU A 234 18.28 -12.97 -22.72
CA LEU A 234 19.59 -12.37 -22.48
C LEU A 234 20.02 -11.71 -23.80
N ASP A 235 20.52 -10.48 -23.75
CA ASP A 235 21.04 -9.79 -24.93
C ASP A 235 22.29 -10.49 -25.48
N THR A 236 23.24 -10.80 -24.60
CA THR A 236 24.53 -11.42 -24.91
C THR A 236 24.81 -12.52 -23.88
N PRO A 237 24.38 -13.78 -24.11
CA PRO A 237 24.49 -14.87 -23.13
C PRO A 237 25.88 -15.09 -22.50
N ALA A 238 26.94 -14.78 -23.24
CA ALA A 238 28.32 -14.88 -22.76
C ALA A 238 28.67 -13.92 -21.60
N ASN A 239 27.86 -12.88 -21.37
CA ASN A 239 28.06 -11.90 -20.30
C ASN A 239 27.50 -12.37 -18.95
N TYR A 240 27.04 -13.62 -18.88
CA TYR A 240 26.29 -14.16 -17.76
C TYR A 240 26.79 -15.54 -17.34
N LEU A 241 26.58 -15.86 -16.06
CA LEU A 241 26.75 -17.19 -15.50
C LEU A 241 25.54 -17.54 -14.62
N ALA A 242 25.14 -18.80 -14.61
CA ALA A 242 24.33 -19.35 -13.53
C ALA A 242 25.26 -19.76 -12.39
N THR A 243 25.02 -19.27 -11.17
CA THR A 243 25.80 -19.66 -9.99
C THR A 243 24.90 -20.30 -8.95
N ASN A 244 25.35 -21.42 -8.39
CA ASN A 244 24.75 -22.10 -7.25
C ASN A 244 25.70 -22.15 -6.04
N THR A 245 26.70 -21.25 -6.03
CA THR A 245 27.67 -21.15 -4.95
C THR A 245 26.99 -20.62 -3.70
N SER A 246 27.23 -21.26 -2.55
CA SER A 246 26.68 -20.79 -1.26
C SER A 246 27.09 -19.34 -1.00
N GLY A 247 26.10 -18.50 -0.67
CA GLY A 247 26.28 -17.06 -0.49
C GLY A 247 26.24 -16.22 -1.78
N GLU A 248 26.14 -16.84 -2.95
CA GLU A 248 25.93 -16.16 -4.24
C GLU A 248 24.48 -16.25 -4.76
N TYR A 249 23.60 -16.97 -4.07
CA TYR A 249 22.15 -16.89 -4.23
C TYR A 249 21.52 -16.22 -3.01
N HIS A 250 20.35 -15.61 -3.19
CA HIS A 250 19.67 -14.85 -2.14
C HIS A 250 19.09 -15.77 -1.07
N ARG A 251 18.44 -16.86 -1.51
CA ARG A 251 17.81 -17.82 -0.61
C ARG A 251 17.76 -19.22 -1.18
N GLU A 252 17.72 -20.20 -0.28
CA GLU A 252 17.68 -21.61 -0.65
C GLU A 252 16.39 -21.97 -1.42
N ALA A 253 16.47 -22.96 -2.31
CA ALA A 253 15.33 -23.50 -3.02
C ALA A 253 14.46 -24.34 -2.07
N THR A 254 13.14 -24.11 -2.12
CA THR A 254 12.16 -24.74 -1.22
C THR A 254 12.01 -26.25 -1.45
N ASN A 255 12.30 -26.76 -2.66
CA ASN A 255 11.91 -28.12 -3.09
C ASN A 255 13.10 -29.02 -3.47
N SER A 256 14.15 -29.10 -2.64
CA SER A 256 15.33 -29.97 -2.84
C SER A 256 16.16 -29.74 -4.11
N GLY A 257 15.82 -28.73 -4.92
CA GLY A 257 16.62 -28.29 -6.07
C GLY A 257 17.87 -27.52 -5.63
N ALA A 258 18.84 -27.41 -6.53
CA ALA A 258 19.93 -26.46 -6.35
C ALA A 258 19.37 -25.03 -6.43
N SER A 259 19.92 -24.12 -5.63
CA SER A 259 19.55 -22.70 -5.62
C SER A 259 20.46 -21.95 -6.58
N TYR A 260 19.92 -21.06 -7.39
CA TYR A 260 20.65 -20.32 -8.39
C TYR A 260 20.44 -18.81 -8.28
N ALA A 261 21.44 -18.06 -8.73
CA ALA A 261 21.32 -16.67 -9.12
C ALA A 261 21.90 -16.49 -10.51
N ILE A 262 21.53 -15.39 -11.18
CA ILE A 262 22.24 -14.95 -12.37
C ILE A 262 23.37 -14.01 -11.95
N LYS A 263 24.56 -14.27 -12.51
CA LYS A 263 25.77 -13.48 -12.30
C LYS A 263 26.13 -12.76 -13.59
N PHE A 264 26.17 -11.44 -13.56
CA PHE A 264 26.67 -10.59 -14.63
C PHE A 264 28.19 -10.51 -14.54
N THR A 265 28.87 -10.97 -15.58
CA THR A 265 30.34 -10.93 -15.72
C THR A 265 30.80 -9.86 -16.72
N ALA A 266 29.85 -9.19 -17.38
CA ALA A 266 30.03 -8.03 -18.25
C ALA A 266 28.78 -7.12 -18.21
N ASP A 267 28.85 -5.97 -18.87
CA ASP A 267 27.65 -5.17 -19.17
C ASP A 267 26.64 -6.03 -19.94
N GLY A 268 25.35 -5.82 -19.71
CA GLY A 268 24.33 -6.53 -20.45
C GLY A 268 22.92 -6.28 -19.92
N THR A 269 21.95 -6.79 -20.68
CA THR A 269 20.53 -6.66 -20.40
C THR A 269 19.82 -8.01 -20.39
N ILE A 270 19.06 -8.28 -19.33
CA ILE A 270 18.07 -9.37 -19.31
C ILE A 270 16.65 -8.82 -19.24
N TYR A 271 15.68 -9.51 -19.86
CA TYR A 271 14.29 -9.09 -19.78
C TYR A 271 13.28 -10.22 -19.94
N GLN A 272 12.06 -9.96 -19.47
CA GLN A 272 10.88 -10.77 -19.71
C GLN A 272 9.71 -9.88 -20.16
N SER A 273 9.08 -10.22 -21.29
CA SER A 273 7.88 -9.50 -21.76
C SER A 273 6.64 -9.99 -21.03
N LEU A 274 5.82 -9.04 -20.58
CA LEU A 274 4.55 -9.31 -19.92
C LEU A 274 3.42 -9.58 -20.91
N ALA A 275 3.65 -9.42 -22.23
CA ALA A 275 2.69 -9.85 -23.24
C ALA A 275 2.44 -11.37 -23.21
N ARG A 276 3.33 -12.12 -22.54
CA ARG A 276 3.24 -13.58 -22.35
C ARG A 276 2.52 -13.99 -21.07
N LEU A 277 2.02 -13.04 -20.27
CA LEU A 277 1.26 -13.37 -19.07
C LEU A 277 -0.10 -13.95 -19.46
N SER A 278 -0.42 -15.13 -18.94
CA SER A 278 -1.73 -15.78 -19.12
C SER A 278 -2.85 -15.10 -18.33
N THR A 279 -2.51 -14.17 -17.42
CA THR A 279 -3.44 -13.51 -16.51
C THR A 279 -3.55 -12.03 -16.87
N ALA A 280 -4.79 -11.51 -16.91
CA ALA A 280 -5.03 -10.09 -17.09
C ALA A 280 -4.41 -9.28 -15.94
N LEU A 281 -3.63 -8.24 -16.26
CA LEU A 281 -3.13 -7.29 -15.27
C LEU A 281 -4.31 -6.56 -14.62
N ALA A 282 -4.34 -6.50 -13.29
CA ALA A 282 -5.34 -5.74 -12.55
C ALA A 282 -5.03 -4.24 -12.64
N ILE A 283 -5.56 -3.56 -13.66
CA ILE A 283 -5.26 -2.15 -13.98
C ILE A 283 -5.61 -1.14 -12.87
N ASN A 284 -6.50 -1.53 -11.94
CA ASN A 284 -6.96 -0.68 -10.83
C ASN A 284 -6.20 -0.92 -9.52
N ARG A 285 -5.15 -1.73 -9.54
CA ARG A 285 -4.29 -1.99 -8.37
C ARG A 285 -2.86 -1.62 -8.72
N PRO A 286 -2.10 -1.05 -7.77
CA PRO A 286 -0.68 -0.86 -7.99
C PRO A 286 0.01 -2.22 -8.04
N ILE A 287 1.22 -2.24 -8.56
CA ILE A 287 2.15 -3.35 -8.50
C ILE A 287 3.42 -2.88 -7.79
N ILE A 288 4.13 -3.83 -7.19
CA ILE A 288 5.48 -3.59 -6.67
C ILE A 288 6.39 -4.63 -7.33
N VAL A 289 7.49 -4.12 -7.89
CA VAL A 289 8.59 -4.93 -8.40
C VAL A 289 9.80 -4.75 -7.49
N VAL A 290 10.36 -5.85 -6.99
CA VAL A 290 11.59 -5.87 -6.19
C VAL A 290 12.60 -6.70 -6.94
N VAL A 291 13.75 -6.12 -7.28
CA VAL A 291 14.89 -6.86 -7.83
C VAL A 291 15.98 -6.90 -6.77
N ARG A 292 16.35 -8.11 -6.34
CA ARG A 292 17.42 -8.27 -5.37
C ARG A 292 18.74 -8.37 -6.08
N PHE A 293 19.71 -7.59 -5.61
CA PHE A 293 21.04 -7.56 -6.17
C PHE A 293 22.12 -7.60 -5.10
N LYS A 294 23.26 -8.19 -5.45
CA LYS A 294 24.44 -8.23 -4.59
C LYS A 294 25.69 -7.99 -5.39
N ARG A 295 26.55 -7.11 -4.88
CA ARG A 295 27.87 -6.86 -5.47
C ARG A 295 28.83 -7.98 -5.05
N LEU A 296 29.55 -8.53 -6.02
CA LEU A 296 30.71 -9.37 -5.80
C LEU A 296 31.96 -8.69 -6.32
N ASN A 297 33.09 -8.93 -5.64
CA ASN A 297 34.42 -8.52 -6.09
C ASN A 297 34.50 -7.04 -6.50
N SER A 298 33.83 -6.17 -5.71
CA SER A 298 33.79 -4.73 -5.92
C SER A 298 33.16 -4.27 -7.24
N CYS A 299 32.13 -4.97 -7.73
CA CYS A 299 31.41 -4.57 -8.95
C CYS A 299 31.05 -3.08 -8.96
N ASP A 300 31.27 -2.43 -10.09
CA ASP A 300 30.93 -1.04 -10.36
C ASP A 300 29.89 -0.94 -11.50
N GLY A 301 29.62 0.27 -11.95
CA GLY A 301 28.62 0.56 -12.98
C GLY A 301 27.28 0.99 -12.40
N THR A 302 26.25 0.96 -13.25
CA THR A 302 24.87 1.32 -12.90
C THR A 302 23.94 0.17 -13.21
N LEU A 303 23.25 -0.32 -12.17
CA LEU A 303 22.15 -1.26 -12.31
C LEU A 303 20.86 -0.46 -12.53
N THR A 304 20.15 -0.75 -13.60
CA THR A 304 18.86 -0.14 -13.94
C THR A 304 17.80 -1.21 -14.05
N VAL A 305 16.68 -1.02 -13.36
CA VAL A 305 15.47 -1.83 -13.52
C VAL A 305 14.44 -0.98 -14.22
N THR A 306 13.82 -1.52 -15.26
CA THR A 306 12.79 -0.83 -16.05
C THR A 306 11.56 -1.71 -16.15
N LEU A 307 10.41 -1.12 -15.87
CA LEU A 307 9.10 -1.71 -16.07
C LEU A 307 8.28 -0.82 -16.99
N GLY A 308 8.08 -1.27 -18.22
CA GLY A 308 7.41 -0.45 -19.23
C GLY A 308 8.12 0.90 -19.41
N SER A 309 7.41 2.00 -19.17
CA SER A 309 7.93 3.38 -19.24
C SER A 309 8.55 3.89 -17.93
N GLN A 310 8.58 3.10 -16.86
CA GLN A 310 9.15 3.49 -15.56
C GLN A 310 10.49 2.82 -15.31
N SER A 311 11.44 3.56 -14.73
CA SER A 311 12.76 3.03 -14.36
C SER A 311 13.18 3.49 -12.97
N GLU A 312 14.01 2.67 -12.34
CA GLU A 312 14.77 2.95 -11.12
C GLU A 312 16.21 2.46 -11.32
N GLN A 313 17.18 3.18 -10.78
CA GLN A 313 18.60 2.85 -10.97
C GLN A 313 19.41 3.07 -9.70
N VAL A 314 20.51 2.32 -9.59
CA VAL A 314 21.48 2.45 -8.50
C VAL A 314 22.90 2.38 -9.06
N THR A 315 23.75 3.32 -8.63
CA THR A 315 25.19 3.27 -8.89
C THR A 315 25.85 2.32 -7.90
N LEU A 316 26.59 1.35 -8.43
CA LEU A 316 27.26 0.31 -7.65
C LEU A 316 28.61 0.85 -7.14
N SER A 317 28.74 1.04 -5.82
CA SER A 317 29.95 1.66 -5.25
C SER A 317 30.27 1.16 -3.83
N ALA A 318 29.28 1.06 -2.95
CA ALA A 318 29.50 0.69 -1.55
C ALA A 318 28.47 -0.30 -0.96
N GLN A 319 27.51 -0.80 -1.75
CA GLN A 319 26.48 -1.72 -1.27
C GLN A 319 27.13 -3.03 -0.78
N THR A 320 26.68 -3.49 0.39
CA THR A 320 27.09 -4.77 1.01
C THR A 320 25.88 -5.69 1.13
N GLY A 321 26.10 -7.00 1.13
CA GLY A 321 25.03 -7.99 1.19
C GLY A 321 24.05 -7.91 0.02
N TRP A 322 22.87 -8.51 0.19
CA TRP A 322 21.77 -8.36 -0.74
C TRP A 322 20.99 -7.07 -0.50
N ASN A 323 20.68 -6.37 -1.59
CA ASN A 323 20.01 -5.08 -1.60
C ASN A 323 18.81 -5.15 -2.53
N ASP A 324 17.81 -4.30 -2.30
CA ASP A 324 16.61 -4.25 -3.14
C ASP A 324 16.62 -2.99 -4.00
N LEU A 325 16.32 -3.16 -5.28
CA LEU A 325 15.94 -2.08 -6.18
C LEU A 325 14.45 -2.23 -6.49
N VAL A 326 13.66 -1.21 -6.15
CA VAL A 326 12.20 -1.32 -6.05
C VAL A 326 11.51 -0.34 -6.98
N ILE A 327 10.60 -0.83 -7.82
CA ILE A 327 9.66 -0.01 -8.58
C ILE A 327 8.27 -0.19 -7.96
N GLY A 328 7.53 0.91 -7.82
CA GLY A 328 6.08 0.85 -7.58
C GLY A 328 5.61 1.03 -6.14
N ALA A 329 6.51 1.36 -5.20
CA ALA A 329 6.14 1.81 -3.85
C ALA A 329 5.46 3.22 -3.81
N GLY A 330 4.94 3.69 -4.95
CA GLY A 330 4.33 5.02 -5.14
C GLY A 330 3.62 5.10 -6.49
N GLN A 331 3.50 6.30 -7.07
CA GLN A 331 2.76 6.51 -8.33
C GLN A 331 3.24 5.61 -9.49
N LYS A 332 4.54 5.29 -9.55
CA LYS A 332 5.13 4.44 -10.60
C LYS A 332 4.54 3.02 -10.66
N GLY A 333 3.90 2.56 -9.59
CA GLY A 333 3.31 1.22 -9.50
C GLY A 333 1.94 1.10 -10.17
N TRP A 334 1.34 2.20 -10.60
CA TRP A 334 0.01 2.19 -11.22
C TRP A 334 0.08 1.96 -12.72
N TYR A 335 -0.89 1.24 -13.28
CA TYR A 335 -0.89 0.84 -14.70
C TYR A 335 -0.67 2.01 -15.65
N ASP A 336 -1.32 3.14 -15.41
CA ASP A 336 -1.18 4.33 -16.26
C ASP A 336 0.25 4.89 -16.29
N ALA A 337 1.06 4.66 -15.25
CA ALA A 337 2.43 5.12 -15.18
C ALA A 337 3.38 4.25 -16.02
N TYR A 338 3.16 2.93 -16.09
CA TYR A 338 4.05 1.98 -16.77
C TYR A 338 3.51 1.42 -18.09
N LYS A 339 2.26 1.70 -18.47
CA LYS A 339 1.66 1.16 -19.69
C LYS A 339 2.41 1.62 -20.94
N GLN A 340 2.69 0.66 -21.82
CA GLN A 340 3.25 0.88 -23.15
C GLN A 340 2.88 -0.29 -24.08
N ASN A 341 3.15 -0.16 -25.38
CA ASN A 341 2.76 -1.17 -26.38
C ASN A 341 3.37 -2.57 -26.16
N ASP A 342 4.49 -2.68 -25.43
CA ASP A 342 5.08 -3.94 -24.99
C ASP A 342 5.70 -3.76 -23.60
N ILE A 343 4.91 -4.08 -22.57
CA ILE A 343 5.37 -3.95 -21.19
C ILE A 343 6.37 -5.07 -20.92
N ARG A 344 7.59 -4.69 -20.55
CA ARG A 344 8.67 -5.62 -20.19
C ARG A 344 9.21 -5.25 -18.83
N LEU A 345 9.63 -6.26 -18.07
CA LEU A 345 10.57 -6.07 -16.98
C LEU A 345 11.98 -6.29 -17.54
N THR A 346 12.81 -5.25 -17.46
CA THR A 346 14.18 -5.23 -17.96
C THR A 346 15.13 -4.93 -16.81
N ILE A 347 16.23 -5.67 -16.74
CA ILE A 347 17.31 -5.47 -15.78
C ILE A 347 18.59 -5.30 -16.59
N ASP A 348 19.22 -4.14 -16.44
CA ASP A 348 20.37 -3.71 -17.22
C ASP A 348 21.53 -3.34 -16.30
N LEU A 349 22.72 -3.83 -16.62
CA LEU A 349 23.96 -3.40 -16.02
C LEU A 349 24.80 -2.72 -17.09
N ALA A 350 25.15 -1.46 -16.86
CA ALA A 350 25.96 -0.68 -17.79
C ALA A 350 27.15 -0.02 -17.09
N SER A 351 28.19 0.28 -17.87
CA SER A 351 29.41 0.97 -17.42
C SER A 351 30.19 0.22 -16.35
N ARG A 352 30.05 -1.11 -16.29
CA ARG A 352 30.85 -1.97 -15.41
C ARG A 352 32.25 -2.11 -15.98
N THR A 353 33.25 -1.84 -15.16
CA THR A 353 34.66 -2.03 -15.50
C THR A 353 35.29 -3.18 -14.72
N THR A 354 34.75 -3.53 -13.54
CA THR A 354 35.31 -4.56 -12.66
C THR A 354 34.22 -5.32 -11.88
N GLY A 355 34.61 -6.40 -11.22
CA GLY A 355 33.76 -7.21 -10.34
C GLY A 355 32.63 -7.92 -11.08
N GLU A 356 31.66 -8.42 -10.31
CA GLU A 356 30.51 -9.18 -10.81
C GLU A 356 29.25 -8.77 -10.03
N LEU A 357 28.09 -8.76 -10.69
CA LEU A 357 26.81 -8.46 -10.05
C LEU A 357 25.95 -9.71 -10.01
N LEU A 358 25.37 -10.01 -8.86
CA LEU A 358 24.36 -11.05 -8.72
C LEU A 358 22.98 -10.43 -8.75
N ILE A 359 22.05 -11.09 -9.44
CA ILE A 359 20.62 -10.83 -9.38
C ILE A 359 19.90 -12.13 -9.02
N ASP A 360 18.94 -12.05 -8.11
CA ASP A 360 18.12 -13.19 -7.71
C ASP A 360 16.75 -12.70 -7.20
N ASP A 361 15.81 -13.64 -7.03
CA ASP A 361 14.58 -13.50 -6.26
C ASP A 361 13.76 -12.27 -6.62
N ILE A 362 13.55 -12.10 -7.92
CA ILE A 362 12.79 -10.96 -8.45
C ILE A 362 11.32 -11.14 -8.05
N ILE A 363 10.76 -10.15 -7.36
CA ILE A 363 9.37 -10.14 -6.94
C ILE A 363 8.57 -9.22 -7.84
N PHE A 364 7.49 -9.73 -8.42
CA PHE A 364 6.49 -8.95 -9.15
C PHE A 364 5.10 -9.39 -8.71
N ALA A 365 4.51 -8.59 -7.81
CA ALA A 365 3.25 -8.92 -7.16
C ALA A 365 2.29 -7.72 -7.07
N PHE A 366 1.01 -8.04 -6.93
CA PHE A 366 0.00 -7.08 -6.49
C PHE A 366 0.00 -7.03 -4.96
N PRO A 367 0.34 -5.91 -4.32
CA PRO A 367 0.23 -5.75 -2.87
C PRO A 367 -1.21 -5.92 -2.39
N THR A 368 -1.39 -6.41 -1.16
CA THR A 368 -2.69 -6.63 -0.52
C THR A 368 -3.26 -5.30 -0.03
N GLU A 369 -4.52 -5.01 -0.36
CA GLU A 369 -5.21 -3.81 0.16
C GLU A 369 -5.65 -4.07 1.61
N TYR A 370 -5.35 -3.12 2.49
CA TYR A 370 -5.87 -3.06 3.85
C TYR A 370 -5.98 -1.60 4.27
N ASP A 371 -7.09 -1.20 4.88
CA ASP A 371 -7.32 0.20 5.27
C ASP A 371 -7.08 1.18 4.11
N ARG A 372 -7.54 0.80 2.90
CA ARG A 372 -7.34 1.53 1.62
C ARG A 372 -5.90 1.77 1.18
N LYS A 373 -4.91 1.26 1.91
CA LYS A 373 -3.49 1.30 1.56
C LYS A 373 -3.08 -0.08 1.05
N TYR A 374 -1.97 -0.16 0.33
CA TYR A 374 -1.51 -1.42 -0.23
C TYR A 374 -0.19 -1.85 0.40
N TYR A 375 -0.10 -3.11 0.80
CA TYR A 375 1.05 -3.68 1.51
C TYR A 375 1.61 -4.90 0.77
N LEU A 376 2.92 -4.96 0.66
CA LEU A 376 3.65 -6.14 0.19
C LEU A 376 4.67 -6.54 1.25
N LEU A 377 4.55 -7.76 1.77
CA LEU A 377 5.62 -8.40 2.52
C LEU A 377 6.43 -9.25 1.57
N THR A 378 7.74 -9.23 1.77
CA THR A 378 8.69 -10.00 0.97
C THR A 378 9.51 -10.93 1.86
N SER A 379 9.92 -12.06 1.31
CA SER A 379 10.80 -13.01 1.98
C SER A 379 12.19 -12.40 2.20
N GLY A 380 12.97 -12.87 3.16
CA GLY A 380 14.37 -12.46 3.34
C GLY A 380 15.36 -13.49 2.80
N GLU A 381 16.65 -13.23 2.98
CA GLU A 381 17.68 -14.29 2.97
C GLU A 381 17.37 -15.32 4.06
N THR A 382 16.94 -14.82 5.22
CA THR A 382 16.44 -15.59 6.35
C THR A 382 14.92 -15.49 6.37
N ASP A 383 14.27 -16.64 6.40
CA ASP A 383 12.82 -16.74 6.53
C ASP A 383 12.32 -16.04 7.80
N TRP A 384 11.14 -15.45 7.69
CA TRP A 384 10.40 -15.00 8.85
C TRP A 384 10.04 -16.18 9.76
N ILE A 385 10.00 -15.94 11.06
CA ILE A 385 9.48 -16.89 12.04
C ILE A 385 8.28 -16.31 12.78
N THR A 386 7.52 -17.18 13.42
CA THR A 386 6.42 -16.81 14.31
C THR A 386 6.88 -15.75 15.31
N ASP A 387 6.04 -14.75 15.53
CA ASP A 387 6.30 -13.59 16.39
C ASP A 387 7.29 -12.54 15.83
N ASP A 388 7.86 -12.73 14.63
CA ASP A 388 8.50 -11.63 13.93
C ASP A 388 7.47 -10.53 13.61
N THR A 389 7.87 -9.27 13.76
CA THR A 389 6.96 -8.12 13.65
C THR A 389 7.50 -6.98 12.80
N ALA A 390 6.59 -6.33 12.08
CA ALA A 390 6.83 -5.02 11.49
C ALA A 390 5.72 -4.07 11.95
N SER A 391 6.06 -2.82 12.22
CA SER A 391 5.10 -1.80 12.61
C SER A 391 5.36 -0.46 11.97
N PHE A 392 4.37 0.41 12.00
CA PHE A 392 4.52 1.81 11.64
C PHE A 392 3.37 2.63 12.20
N SER A 393 3.67 3.90 12.45
CA SER A 393 2.72 4.89 12.92
C SER A 393 2.57 5.98 11.87
N ASP A 394 1.35 6.16 11.36
CA ASP A 394 1.01 7.28 10.48
C ASP A 394 0.43 8.42 11.34
N SER A 395 0.48 9.66 10.85
CA SER A 395 -0.12 10.80 11.54
C SER A 395 -0.93 11.67 10.60
N VAL A 396 -1.91 12.39 11.14
CA VAL A 396 -2.71 13.34 10.37
C VAL A 396 -3.14 14.47 11.28
N ALA A 397 -3.15 15.71 10.76
CA ALA A 397 -3.61 16.87 11.52
C ALA A 397 -5.09 17.22 11.26
N ASN A 398 -5.72 16.53 10.29
CA ASN A 398 -7.13 16.66 9.91
C ASN A 398 -7.55 18.09 9.55
N THR A 399 -6.65 18.87 8.94
CA THR A 399 -6.91 20.28 8.61
C THR A 399 -7.81 20.50 7.39
N GLY A 400 -8.06 19.45 6.59
CA GLY A 400 -8.94 19.45 5.42
C GLY A 400 -10.27 18.75 5.72
N ILE A 401 -11.29 19.52 6.09
CA ILE A 401 -12.57 18.99 6.60
C ILE A 401 -13.34 18.26 5.50
N THR A 402 -13.41 18.85 4.30
CA THR A 402 -14.07 18.23 3.14
C THR A 402 -13.51 16.83 2.87
N GLN A 403 -12.18 16.73 2.86
CA GLN A 403 -11.47 15.51 2.57
C GLN A 403 -11.63 14.47 3.69
N LEU A 404 -11.57 14.92 4.94
CA LEU A 404 -11.76 14.10 6.12
C LEU A 404 -13.13 13.43 6.17
N VAL A 405 -14.20 14.21 6.02
CA VAL A 405 -15.57 13.68 6.05
C VAL A 405 -15.85 12.81 4.82
N THR A 406 -15.30 13.16 3.66
CA THR A 406 -15.41 12.30 2.46
C THR A 406 -14.76 10.94 2.68
N ALA A 407 -13.56 10.92 3.27
CA ALA A 407 -12.89 9.69 3.66
C ALA A 407 -13.76 8.92 4.65
N TRP A 408 -14.24 9.58 5.70
CA TRP A 408 -15.08 8.98 6.73
C TRP A 408 -16.33 8.29 6.18
N LEU A 409 -17.14 9.00 5.39
CA LEU A 409 -18.43 8.48 4.94
C LEU A 409 -18.30 7.43 3.83
N TYR A 410 -17.28 7.54 2.99
CA TYR A 410 -17.21 6.80 1.73
C TYR A 410 -15.96 5.95 1.54
N ALA A 411 -14.97 6.08 2.42
CA ALA A 411 -13.61 5.56 2.23
C ALA A 411 -13.02 5.98 0.85
N ARG A 412 -13.33 7.22 0.45
CA ARG A 412 -12.89 7.89 -0.78
C ARG A 412 -12.31 9.26 -0.44
N TYR A 413 -11.63 9.85 -1.39
CA TYR A 413 -10.98 11.14 -1.21
C TYR A 413 -10.96 11.85 -2.57
N PHE A 414 -10.73 13.15 -2.60
CA PHE A 414 -10.61 13.95 -3.83
C PHE A 414 -9.14 14.34 -4.10
N PRO A 415 -8.80 14.81 -5.31
CA PRO A 415 -7.55 15.51 -5.55
C PRO A 415 -7.38 16.66 -4.55
N HIS A 416 -6.20 16.79 -3.97
CA HIS A 416 -5.99 17.69 -2.84
C HIS A 416 -4.66 18.44 -2.93
N THR A 417 -4.53 19.49 -2.14
CA THR A 417 -3.31 20.30 -2.07
C THR A 417 -3.06 20.84 -0.67
N SER A 418 -1.78 21.00 -0.32
CA SER A 418 -1.33 21.78 0.84
C SER A 418 -1.29 23.29 0.56
N GLY A 419 -1.40 23.69 -0.71
CA GLY A 419 -1.50 25.09 -1.14
C GLY A 419 -2.93 25.63 -1.06
N THR A 420 -3.29 26.52 -1.97
CA THR A 420 -4.65 27.06 -2.07
C THR A 420 -5.55 26.08 -2.83
N PRO A 421 -6.56 25.47 -2.18
CA PRO A 421 -7.50 24.59 -2.86
C PRO A 421 -8.47 25.37 -3.75
N THR A 422 -8.96 24.74 -4.82
CA THR A 422 -10.06 25.28 -5.64
C THR A 422 -11.35 25.35 -4.83
N TYR A 423 -11.62 24.31 -4.04
CA TYR A 423 -12.75 24.23 -3.13
C TYR A 423 -12.21 24.23 -1.70
N ALA A 424 -12.07 25.43 -1.14
CA ALA A 424 -11.70 25.61 0.26
C ALA A 424 -12.75 25.02 1.20
N ASP A 425 -12.35 24.63 2.40
CA ASP A 425 -13.31 24.37 3.47
C ASP A 425 -14.04 25.68 3.85
N LEU A 426 -15.19 25.56 4.52
CA LEU A 426 -16.00 26.72 4.93
C LEU A 426 -15.38 27.48 6.09
#